data_AF-A0A7C7NFQ9-F1
#
_entry.id   AF-A0A7C7NFQ9-F1
#
_cell.length_a   1.000
_cell.length_b   1.000
_cell.length_c   1.000
_cell.angle_alpha   90.00
_cell.angle_beta   90.00
_cell.angle_gamma   90.00
#
_symmetry.space_group_name_H-M   'P 1'
#
loop_
_entity.id
_entity.type
_entity.pdbx_description
1 polymer ?
#
loop_
_entity_poly.entity_id
_entity_poly.type
_entity_poly.pdbx_seq_one_letter_code
_entity_poly.pdbx_strand_id
1 'polypeptide(L)' 'MGAFNTVKDIIGQLTGIVVSLIALGVAAGIVFGSGLPFVGGVLDGLLAVVNQLGDNGLVGLIVLAVLLDLYR' A
#
# COMPACT_ATOMS: atom_id res chain seq x y z
N MET A 1 -17.20 24.54 -10.36
CA MET A 1 -16.64 23.25 -9.92
C MET A 1 -17.60 22.68 -8.90
N GLY A 2 -18.32 21.60 -9.21
CA GLY A 2 -19.33 21.06 -8.30
C GLY A 2 -18.68 20.46 -7.05
N ALA A 3 -19.38 20.51 -5.91
CA ALA A 3 -18.91 19.97 -4.63
C ALA A 3 -18.37 18.52 -4.73
N PHE A 4 -18.92 17.73 -5.65
CA PHE A 4 -18.46 16.38 -5.97
C PHE A 4 -17.01 16.32 -6.45
N ASN A 5 -16.59 17.27 -7.31
CA ASN A 5 -15.21 17.33 -7.79
C ASN A 5 -14.25 17.69 -6.65
N THR A 6 -14.64 18.62 -5.76
CA THR A 6 -13.85 18.98 -4.58
C THR A 6 -13.66 17.80 -3.64
N VAL A 7 -14.70 16.99 -3.40
CA VAL A 7 -14.57 15.78 -2.56
C VAL A 7 -13.64 14.76 -3.22
N LYS A 8 -13.77 14.54 -4.53
CA LYS A 8 -12.88 13.65 -5.28
C LYS A 8 -11.42 14.11 -5.19
N ASP A 9 -11.17 15.41 -5.30
CA ASP A 9 -9.83 15.99 -5.22
C ASP A 9 -9.22 15.81 -3.82
N ILE A 10 -10.00 16.03 -2.75
CA ILE A 10 -9.56 15.81 -1.36
C ILE A 10 -9.19 14.34 -1.14
N ILE A 11 -10.03 13.40 -1.59
CA ILE A 11 -9.75 11.96 -1.46
C ILE A 11 -8.48 11.60 -2.22
N GLY A 12 -8.30 12.12 -3.45
CA GLY A 12 -7.11 11.87 -4.25
C GLY A 12 -5.84 12.37 -3.56
N GLN A 13 -5.85 13.59 -3.03
CA GLN A 13 -4.71 14.17 -2.30
C GLN A 13 -4.39 13.39 -1.02
N LEU A 14 -5.41 13.06 -0.22
CA LEU A 14 -5.22 12.31 1.01
C LEU A 14 -4.70 10.89 0.75
N THR A 15 -5.24 10.23 -0.28
CA THR A 15 -4.75 8.92 -0.73
C THR A 15 -3.28 9.01 -1.15
N GLY A 16 -2.90 10.05 -1.89
CA GLY A 16 -1.50 10.28 -2.28
C GLY A 16 -0.57 10.41 -1.06
N ILE A 17 -0.99 11.14 -0.03
CA ILE A 17 -0.23 11.25 1.22
C ILE A 17 -0.10 9.87 1.88
N VAL A 18 -1.20 9.15 2.07
CA VAL A 18 -1.18 7.82 2.73
C VAL A 18 -0.31 6.83 1.95
N VAL A 19 -0.40 6.80 0.62
CA VAL A 19 0.44 5.92 -0.22
C VAL A 19 1.92 6.29 -0.09
N SER A 20 2.26 7.58 -0.06
CA SER A 20 3.65 7.99 0.17
C SER A 20 4.18 7.58 1.56
N LEU A 21 3.30 7.54 2.58
CA LEU A 21 3.64 7.07 3.91
C LEU A 21 3.91 5.56 3.94
N ILE A 22 3.26 4.77 3.08
CA ILE A 22 3.57 3.34 2.93
C ILE A 22 5.01 3.17 2.44
N ALA A 23 5.39 3.88 1.37
CA ALA A 23 6.74 3.81 0.82
C ALA A 23 7.81 4.20 1.86
N LEU A 24 7.55 5.28 2.62
CA LEU A 24 8.41 5.71 3.71
C LEU A 24 8.48 4.66 4.84
N GLY A 25 7.34 4.10 5.24
CA GLY A 25 7.25 3.09 6.30
C GLY A 25 7.97 1.80 5.94
N VAL A 26 7.86 1.33 4.70
CA VAL A 26 8.59 0.15 4.24
C VAL A 26 10.10 0.41 4.23
N ALA A 27 10.55 1.53 3.65
CA ALA A 27 11.96 1.87 3.59
C ALA A 27 12.56 2.04 5.00
N ALA A 28 11.87 2.77 5.89
CA ALA A 28 12.30 2.96 7.27
C ALA A 28 12.26 1.65 8.07
N GLY A 29 11.27 0.79 7.85
CA GLY A 29 11.17 -0.51 8.52
C GLY A 29 12.31 -1.45 8.15
N ILE A 30 12.78 -1.40 6.89
CA ILE A 30 13.94 -2.19 6.45
C ILE A 30 15.23 -1.67 7.10
N VAL A 31 15.41 -0.36 7.19
CA VAL A 31 16.67 0.25 7.71
C VAL A 31 16.75 0.24 9.23
N PHE A 32 15.65 0.57 9.91
CA PHE A 32 15.61 0.82 11.35
C PHE A 32 14.85 -0.26 12.13
N GLY A 33 14.18 -1.19 11.46
CA GLY A 33 13.35 -2.22 12.08
C GLY A 33 12.04 -1.69 12.68
N SER A 34 11.45 -2.45 13.60
CA SER A 34 10.16 -2.15 14.26
C SER A 34 10.26 -1.11 15.38
N GLY A 35 11.42 -0.49 15.59
CA GLY A 35 11.66 0.49 16.66
C GLY A 35 10.98 1.85 16.46
N LEU A 36 10.41 2.12 15.28
CA LEU A 36 9.69 3.34 14.97
C LEU A 36 8.17 3.13 15.09
N PRO A 37 7.42 4.05 15.73
CA PRO A 37 5.96 3.98 15.77
C PRO A 37 5.39 3.95 14.35
N PHE A 38 4.25 3.31 14.13
CA PHE A 38 3.57 3.07 12.83
C PHE A 38 4.34 2.28 11.76
N VAL A 39 5.68 2.39 11.69
CA VAL A 39 6.55 1.80 10.67
C VAL A 39 6.53 0.27 10.67
N GLY A 40 6.63 -0.35 11.86
CA GLY A 40 6.58 -1.81 11.99
C GLY A 40 5.29 -2.39 11.41
N GLY A 41 4.14 -1.82 11.75
CA GLY A 41 2.84 -2.27 11.24
C GLY A 41 2.67 -2.10 9.73
N VAL A 42 3.29 -1.09 9.12
CA VAL A 42 3.28 -0.89 7.65
C VAL A 42 4.09 -1.98 6.95
N LEU A 43 5.32 -2.25 7.44
CA LEU A 43 6.17 -3.29 6.87
C LEU A 43 5.54 -4.68 7.04
N ASP A 44 5.05 -5.00 8.24
CA ASP A 44 4.41 -6.27 8.53
C ASP A 44 3.15 -6.48 7.69
N GLY A 45 2.35 -5.43 7.51
CA GLY A 45 1.18 -5.45 6.64
C GLY A 45 1.53 -5.74 5.18
N LEU A 46 2.60 -5.11 4.66
CA LEU A 46 3.07 -5.39 3.30
C LEU A 46 3.55 -6.85 3.17
N LEU A 47 4.39 -7.31 4.10
CA LEU A 47 4.91 -8.68 4.09
C LEU A 47 3.79 -9.71 4.21
N ALA A 48 2.74 -9.44 5.00
CA ALA A 48 1.57 -10.31 5.09
C ALA A 48 0.86 -10.46 3.75
N VAL A 49 0.66 -9.37 3.00
CA VAL A 49 0.06 -9.43 1.66
C VAL A 49 0.97 -10.22 0.70
N VAL A 50 2.27 -9.94 0.69
CA VAL A 50 3.24 -10.64 -0.17
C VAL A 50 3.24 -12.15 0.12
N ASN A 51 3.29 -12.54 1.40
CA ASN A 51 3.24 -13.94 1.81
C ASN A 51 1.91 -14.59 1.41
N GLN A 52 0.78 -13.91 1.63
CA GLN A 52 -0.52 -14.42 1.21
C GLN A 52 -0.58 -14.65 -0.30
N LEU A 53 0.00 -13.76 -1.11
CA LEU A 53 0.09 -13.96 -2.56
C LEU A 53 0.99 -15.16 -2.91
N GLY A 54 2.12 -15.34 -2.23
CA GLY A 54 3.03 -16.47 -2.42
C GLY A 54 2.41 -17.82 -2.05
N ASP A 55 1.74 -17.88 -0.90
CA ASP A 55 1.13 -19.10 -0.36
C ASP A 55 -0.04 -19.62 -1.23
N ASN A 56 -0.74 -18.71 -1.91
CA ASN A 56 -1.82 -19.05 -2.85
C ASN A 56 -1.31 -19.47 -4.25
N GLY A 57 0.01 -19.43 -4.49
CA GLY A 57 0.63 -19.90 -5.73
C GLY A 57 0.05 -19.26 -7.00
N LEU A 58 -0.53 -20.09 -7.88
CA LEU A 58 -1.10 -19.64 -9.15
C LEU A 58 -2.24 -18.61 -8.97
N VAL A 59 -3.09 -18.80 -7.96
CA VAL A 59 -4.20 -17.88 -7.68
C VAL A 59 -3.65 -16.52 -7.24
N GLY A 60 -2.61 -16.52 -6.41
CA GLY A 60 -1.93 -15.29 -5.98
C GLY A 60 -1.33 -14.51 -7.15
N LEU A 61 -0.71 -15.20 -8.12
CA LEU A 61 -0.18 -14.57 -9.34
C LEU A 61 -1.28 -13.96 -10.22
N ILE A 62 -2.42 -14.63 -10.35
CA ILE A 62 -3.58 -14.09 -11.09
C ILE A 62 -4.09 -12.81 -10.42
N VAL A 63 -4.23 -12.83 -9.09
CA VAL A 63 -4.64 -11.65 -8.32
C VAL A 63 -3.64 -10.50 -8.51
N LEU A 64 -2.34 -10.79 -8.43
CA LEU A 64 -1.31 -9.78 -8.67
C LEU A 64 -1.39 -9.18 -10.08
N ALA A 65 -1.62 -10.00 -11.11
CA ALA A 65 -1.80 -9.51 -12.47
C ALA A 65 -3.00 -8.56 -12.61
N VAL A 66 -4.14 -8.90 -11.97
CA VAL A 66 -5.32 -8.02 -11.93
C VAL A 66 -5.01 -6.71 -11.20
N LEU A 67 -4.34 -6.77 -10.05
CA LEU A 67 -3.98 -5.56 -9.29
C LEU A 67 -3.05 -4.63 -10.08
N LEU A 68 -2.07 -5.19 -10.80
CA LEU A 68 -1.18 -4.41 -11.65
C LEU A 68 -1.93 -3.76 -12.82
N ASP A 69 -2.95 -4.41 -13.37
CA ASP A 69 -3.78 -3.84 -14.44
C ASP A 69 -4.66 -2.69 -13.94
N LEU A 70 -5.21 -2.79 -12.73
CA LEU A 70 -6.02 -1.72 -12.10
C LEU A 70 -5.22 -0.45 -11.77
N TYR A 71 -3.91 -0.57 -11.60
CA TYR A 71 -3.02 0.54 -11.27
C TYR A 71 -2.35 1.17 -12.49
N ARG A 72 -2.62 0.66 -13.70
CA ARG A 72 -2.25 1.33 -14.96
C ARG A 72 -3.14 2.53 -15.23
#